data_AF-A0A2E7RR78-F1
#
_entry.id   AF-A0A2E7RR78-F1
#
_cell.length_a   1.000
_cell.length_b   1.000
_cell.length_c   1.000
_cell.angle_alpha   90.00
_cell.angle_beta   90.00
_cell.angle_gamma   90.00
#
_symmetry.space_group_name_H-M   'P 1'
#
loop_
_entity.id
_entity.type
_entity.pdbx_description
1 polymer ?
#
loop_
_entity_poly.entity_id
_entity_poly.type
_entity_poly.pdbx_seq_one_letter_code
_entity_poly.pdbx_strand_id
1 'polypeptide(L)'
;MVEKKRAKKQPNKTKRDPNPTQLFNKVNSVSESTKALSKEIKGMARIFKENQKILVSMSSMMESLNAAMAQMQKQAKQINIIEEDTQRLFTGLNQVKVHEKFITKLNSQTEQLDKKISKISEKQDAMPKTSDIMKTISESKQSIKNNSEMIMKIANRVDEVKDKINEKPGKGQNEITKQIEELRENIKSISSRTGDIGKDMSNLKNEIGGLVSSPKISSLIGDGMKTFKSEIEEKISNISNMINRSDQLASEFHQKTDKVIHELQGVKGVTNKASDDASKEVMAILKLNEYQSSIRMQAESKYGDIKDVEKMAIQTTELINLFDRLSIETEDKIPLPNEVRRWAVGKIFDCADRWELRFSEVFGILTDNLGRDLLKEAIRIPQVRDIFGIRAVDEIRNELNIS
;
A
#
# COMPACT_ATOMS: atom_id res chain seq x y z
N MET A 1 -78.97 -99.96 46.27
CA MET A 1 -79.22 -98.88 47.25
C MET A 1 -78.21 -97.77 47.00
N VAL A 2 -78.68 -96.56 46.71
CA VAL A 2 -77.85 -95.37 46.58
C VAL A 2 -77.58 -94.83 47.99
N GLU A 3 -76.32 -94.78 48.42
CA GLU A 3 -75.91 -93.93 49.54
C GLU A 3 -74.70 -93.07 49.16
N LYS A 4 -74.94 -91.76 49.20
CA LYS A 4 -74.02 -90.67 48.88
C LYS A 4 -73.58 -90.04 50.21
N LYS A 5 -72.33 -90.18 50.67
CA LYS A 5 -71.73 -89.38 51.78
C LYS A 5 -70.21 -89.28 51.56
N ARG A 6 -69.69 -88.17 50.99
CA ARG A 6 -69.39 -86.82 51.53
C ARG A 6 -67.88 -86.66 51.80
N ALA A 7 -67.24 -85.86 50.95
CA ALA A 7 -65.87 -85.38 51.13
C ALA A 7 -65.71 -84.60 52.45
N LYS A 8 -64.65 -84.88 53.21
CA LYS A 8 -64.25 -84.13 54.40
C LYS A 8 -63.67 -82.77 53.97
N LYS A 9 -64.35 -81.69 54.35
CA LYS A 9 -63.87 -80.30 54.25
C LYS A 9 -62.72 -80.06 55.25
N GLN A 10 -61.65 -79.40 54.79
CA GLN A 10 -60.65 -78.78 55.66
C GLN A 10 -61.29 -77.69 56.54
N PRO A 11 -60.87 -77.53 57.81
CA PRO A 11 -61.41 -76.49 58.68
C PRO A 11 -60.89 -75.12 58.29
N ASN A 12 -61.84 -74.21 58.09
CA ASN A 12 -61.65 -72.78 57.86
C ASN A 12 -60.97 -72.15 59.09
N LYS A 13 -59.78 -71.56 58.94
CA LYS A 13 -59.13 -70.78 60.01
C LYS A 13 -59.85 -69.43 60.14
N THR A 14 -60.66 -69.28 61.18
CA THR A 14 -61.27 -68.02 61.60
C THR A 14 -60.20 -67.00 62.00
N LYS A 15 -60.26 -65.80 61.41
CA LYS A 15 -59.41 -64.65 61.79
C LYS A 15 -59.70 -64.29 63.25
N ARG A 16 -58.71 -64.42 64.12
CA ARG A 16 -58.70 -63.85 65.48
C ARG A 16 -58.52 -62.33 65.36
N ASP A 17 -59.30 -61.55 66.10
CA ASP A 17 -59.10 -60.11 66.19
C ASP A 17 -57.69 -59.78 66.73
N PRO A 18 -57.02 -58.76 66.18
CA PRO A 18 -55.65 -58.44 66.55
C PRO A 18 -55.58 -57.96 68.00
N ASN A 19 -54.68 -58.56 68.78
CA ASN A 19 -54.38 -58.15 70.15
C ASN A 19 -53.87 -56.68 70.15
N PRO A 20 -54.29 -55.80 71.09
CA PRO A 20 -53.84 -54.41 71.22
C PRO A 20 -52.34 -54.15 70.98
N THR A 21 -51.45 -55.06 71.40
CA THR A 21 -50.00 -54.95 71.15
C THR A 21 -49.63 -55.03 69.65
N GLN A 22 -50.36 -55.83 68.87
CA GLN A 22 -50.16 -55.94 67.42
C GLN A 22 -50.66 -54.69 66.67
N LEU A 23 -51.72 -54.06 67.18
CA LEU A 23 -52.20 -52.77 66.66
C LEU A 23 -51.23 -51.66 66.98
N PHE A 24 -50.72 -51.58 68.21
CA PHE A 24 -49.72 -50.60 68.62
C PHE A 24 -48.45 -50.68 67.77
N ASN A 25 -47.92 -51.89 67.53
CA ASN A 25 -46.73 -52.08 66.69
C ASN A 25 -46.97 -51.67 65.23
N LYS A 26 -48.16 -51.95 64.67
CA LYS A 26 -48.52 -51.49 63.31
C LYS A 26 -48.67 -49.98 63.24
N VAL A 27 -49.27 -49.34 64.24
CA VAL A 27 -49.40 -47.88 64.29
C VAL A 27 -48.01 -47.22 64.39
N ASN A 28 -47.11 -47.79 65.20
CA ASN A 28 -45.73 -47.31 65.27
C ASN A 28 -44.97 -47.49 63.95
N SER A 29 -45.09 -48.64 63.28
CA SER A 29 -44.43 -48.84 61.99
C SER A 29 -44.95 -47.90 60.90
N VAL A 30 -46.26 -47.61 60.91
CA VAL A 30 -46.89 -46.63 60.00
C VAL A 30 -46.43 -45.22 60.33
N SER A 31 -46.30 -44.87 61.61
CA SER A 31 -45.79 -43.57 62.06
C SER A 31 -44.33 -43.35 61.63
N GLU A 32 -43.47 -44.36 61.80
CA GLU A 32 -42.08 -44.32 61.34
C GLU A 32 -41.97 -44.22 59.82
N SER A 33 -42.78 -44.98 59.09
CA SER A 33 -42.82 -44.91 57.61
C SER A 33 -43.29 -43.53 57.12
N THR A 34 -44.27 -42.93 57.81
CA THR A 34 -44.77 -41.58 57.49
C THR A 34 -43.71 -40.51 57.78
N LYS A 35 -42.94 -40.66 58.86
CA LYS A 35 -41.80 -39.78 59.16
C LYS A 35 -40.69 -39.91 58.12
N ALA A 36 -40.37 -41.13 57.68
CA ALA A 36 -39.39 -41.37 56.63
C ALA A 36 -39.83 -40.71 55.31
N LEU A 37 -41.07 -40.95 54.88
CA LEU A 37 -41.64 -40.33 53.69
C LEU A 37 -41.66 -38.80 53.78
N SER A 38 -42.02 -38.24 54.93
CA SER A 38 -41.98 -36.78 55.15
C SER A 38 -40.57 -36.20 54.99
N LYS A 39 -39.54 -36.94 55.44
CA LYS A 39 -38.14 -36.55 55.27
C LYS A 39 -37.71 -36.60 53.79
N GLU A 40 -38.13 -37.62 53.05
CA GLU A 40 -37.90 -37.74 51.61
C GLU A 40 -38.60 -36.63 50.82
N ILE A 41 -39.87 -36.32 51.12
CA ILE A 41 -40.63 -35.23 50.49
C ILE A 41 -39.93 -33.89 50.73
N LYS A 42 -39.40 -33.64 51.94
CA LYS A 42 -38.58 -32.45 52.21
C LYS A 42 -37.28 -32.44 51.41
N GLY A 43 -36.65 -33.60 51.22
CA GLY A 43 -35.49 -33.77 50.34
C GLY A 43 -35.82 -33.41 48.89
N MET A 44 -36.90 -33.96 48.34
CA MET A 44 -37.39 -33.66 46.99
C MET A 44 -37.75 -32.19 46.82
N ALA A 45 -38.42 -31.57 47.79
CA ALA A 45 -38.75 -30.14 47.74
C ALA A 45 -37.50 -29.25 47.69
N ARG A 46 -36.42 -29.66 48.38
CA ARG A 46 -35.13 -28.96 48.34
C ARG A 46 -34.49 -29.06 46.97
N ILE A 47 -34.43 -30.27 46.41
CA ILE A 47 -33.90 -30.54 45.06
C ILE A 47 -34.70 -29.75 44.01
N PHE A 48 -36.03 -29.72 44.11
CA PHE A 48 -36.86 -28.96 43.17
C PHE A 48 -36.57 -27.46 43.22
N LYS A 49 -36.37 -26.90 44.42
CA LYS A 49 -36.00 -25.48 44.60
C LYS A 49 -34.61 -25.17 44.02
N GLU A 50 -33.66 -26.08 44.15
CA GLU A 50 -32.33 -25.94 43.53
C GLU A 50 -32.41 -26.02 42.01
N ASN A 51 -33.18 -26.97 41.46
CA ASN A 51 -33.41 -27.09 40.03
C ASN A 51 -34.05 -25.83 39.44
N GLN A 52 -35.01 -25.20 40.14
CA GLN A 52 -35.58 -23.91 39.71
C GLN A 52 -34.53 -22.80 39.64
N LYS A 53 -33.61 -22.72 40.61
CA LYS A 53 -32.52 -21.72 40.57
C LYS A 53 -31.59 -21.94 39.38
N ILE A 54 -31.26 -23.20 39.08
CA ILE A 54 -30.43 -23.56 37.93
C ILE A 54 -31.12 -23.14 36.63
N LEU A 55 -32.43 -23.42 36.49
CA LEU A 55 -33.20 -23.04 35.29
C LEU A 55 -33.26 -21.53 35.08
N VAL A 56 -33.45 -20.74 36.15
CA VAL A 56 -33.44 -19.27 36.05
C VAL A 56 -32.06 -18.76 35.63
N SER A 57 -30.98 -19.35 36.17
CA SER A 57 -29.61 -19.02 35.76
C SER A 57 -29.35 -19.37 34.29
N MET A 58 -29.84 -20.51 33.80
CA MET A 58 -29.76 -20.89 32.39
C MET A 58 -30.51 -19.93 31.48
N SER A 59 -31.69 -19.45 31.89
CA SER A 59 -32.46 -18.46 31.14
C SER A 59 -31.68 -17.15 30.99
N SER A 60 -31.08 -16.66 32.07
CA SER A 60 -30.26 -15.44 32.04
C SER A 60 -29.03 -15.61 31.14
N MET A 61 -28.38 -16.79 31.18
CA MET A 61 -27.26 -17.10 30.28
C MET A 61 -27.70 -17.16 28.80
N MET A 62 -28.87 -17.70 28.50
CA MET A 62 -29.42 -17.70 27.14
C MET A 62 -29.65 -16.27 26.63
N GLU A 63 -30.15 -15.37 27.47
CA GLU A 63 -30.31 -13.95 27.10
C GLU A 63 -28.97 -13.27 26.80
N SER A 64 -27.94 -13.51 27.62
CA SER A 64 -26.59 -12.99 27.38
C SER A 64 -25.95 -13.57 26.11
N LEU A 65 -26.10 -14.87 25.86
CA LEU A 65 -25.67 -15.51 24.61
C LEU A 65 -26.37 -14.92 23.39
N ASN A 66 -27.66 -14.63 23.50
CA ASN A 66 -28.43 -14.05 22.41
C ASN A 66 -27.97 -12.62 22.09
N ALA A 67 -27.66 -11.83 23.12
CA ALA A 67 -27.07 -10.49 22.96
C ALA A 67 -25.68 -10.53 22.31
N ALA A 68 -24.81 -11.44 22.76
CA ALA A 68 -23.49 -11.65 22.18
C ALA A 68 -23.58 -12.10 20.72
N MET A 69 -24.51 -13.01 20.39
CA MET A 69 -24.73 -13.48 19.03
C MET A 69 -25.21 -12.35 18.10
N ALA A 70 -26.10 -11.47 18.58
CA ALA A 70 -26.53 -10.30 17.82
C ALA A 70 -25.36 -9.33 17.56
N GLN A 71 -24.47 -9.14 18.53
CA GLN A 71 -23.27 -8.32 18.38
C GLN A 71 -22.27 -8.93 17.40
N MET A 72 -22.04 -10.25 17.45
CA MET A 72 -21.20 -10.96 16.48
C MET A 72 -21.76 -10.87 15.06
N GLN A 73 -23.08 -11.00 14.88
CA GLN A 73 -23.70 -10.82 13.56
C GLN A 73 -23.52 -9.39 13.02
N LYS A 74 -23.58 -8.38 13.91
CA LYS A 74 -23.33 -6.99 13.53
C LYS A 74 -21.87 -6.76 13.13
N GLN A 75 -20.93 -7.35 13.86
CA GLN A 75 -19.50 -7.29 13.54
C GLN A 75 -19.17 -8.04 12.24
N ALA A 76 -19.76 -9.21 11.99
CA ALA A 76 -19.58 -9.96 10.74
C ALA A 76 -19.99 -9.12 9.51
N LYS A 77 -21.07 -8.35 9.61
CA LYS A 77 -21.46 -7.40 8.55
C LYS A 77 -20.43 -6.29 8.35
N GLN A 78 -19.81 -5.78 9.42
CA GLN A 78 -18.73 -4.79 9.31
C GLN A 78 -17.47 -5.39 8.69
N ILE A 79 -17.13 -6.64 9.03
CA ILE A 79 -16.00 -7.36 8.43
C ILE A 79 -16.20 -7.50 6.92
N ASN A 80 -17.40 -7.85 6.45
CA ASN A 80 -17.67 -7.91 5.01
C ASN A 80 -17.47 -6.56 4.31
N ILE A 81 -17.87 -5.45 4.94
CA ILE A 81 -17.66 -4.11 4.39
C ILE A 81 -16.16 -3.79 4.33
N ILE A 82 -15.41 -4.11 5.39
CA ILE A 82 -13.96 -3.91 5.45
C ILE A 82 -13.25 -4.78 4.41
N GLU A 83 -13.70 -6.02 4.20
CA GLU A 83 -13.17 -6.91 3.17
C GLU A 83 -13.40 -6.34 1.77
N GLU A 84 -14.61 -5.83 1.50
CA GLU A 84 -14.93 -5.19 0.22
C GLU A 84 -14.09 -3.91 -0.01
N ASP A 85 -13.94 -3.08 1.02
CA ASP A 85 -13.08 -1.90 0.97
C ASP A 85 -11.60 -2.27 0.78
N THR A 86 -11.14 -3.37 1.39
CA THR A 86 -9.79 -3.90 1.22
C THR A 86 -9.57 -4.40 -0.21
N GLN A 87 -10.56 -5.07 -0.81
CA GLN A 87 -10.50 -5.50 -2.21
C GLN A 87 -10.49 -4.29 -3.18
N ARG A 88 -11.27 -3.25 -2.88
CA ARG A 88 -11.25 -1.99 -3.65
C ARG A 88 -9.90 -1.29 -3.52
N LEU A 89 -9.32 -1.23 -2.32
CA LEU A 89 -7.97 -0.71 -2.09
C LEU A 89 -6.92 -1.50 -2.87
N PHE A 90 -6.99 -2.83 -2.87
CA PHE A 90 -6.07 -3.68 -3.61
C PHE A 90 -6.15 -3.44 -5.12
N THR A 91 -7.37 -3.22 -5.63
CA THR A 91 -7.60 -2.86 -7.03
C THR A 91 -7.02 -1.48 -7.36
N GLY A 92 -7.23 -0.49 -6.49
CA GLY A 92 -6.63 0.84 -6.60
C GLY A 92 -5.10 0.81 -6.53
N LEU A 93 -4.52 -0.01 -5.65
CA LEU A 93 -3.07 -0.18 -5.51
C LEU A 93 -2.45 -0.79 -6.77
N ASN A 94 -3.12 -1.77 -7.38
CA ASN A 94 -2.69 -2.32 -8.66
C ASN A 94 -2.72 -1.29 -9.79
N GLN A 95 -3.68 -0.36 -9.79
CA GLN A 95 -3.67 0.77 -10.74
C GLN A 95 -2.49 1.72 -10.47
N VAL A 96 -2.17 2.01 -9.20
CA VAL A 96 -0.99 2.81 -8.82
C VAL A 96 0.33 2.15 -9.26
N LYS A 97 0.44 0.81 -9.19
CA LYS A 97 1.58 0.07 -9.76
C LYS A 97 1.71 0.24 -11.28
N VAL A 98 0.60 0.32 -12.01
CA VAL A 98 0.63 0.65 -13.45
C VAL A 98 1.11 2.08 -13.65
N HIS A 99 0.73 3.02 -12.78
CA HIS A 99 1.23 4.39 -12.79
C HIS A 99 2.72 4.49 -12.49
N GLU A 100 3.32 3.62 -11.67
CA GLU A 100 4.78 3.57 -11.40
C GLU A 100 5.59 3.33 -12.69
N LYS A 101 5.11 2.45 -13.59
CA LYS A 101 5.73 2.25 -14.91
C LYS A 101 5.60 3.48 -15.80
N PHE A 102 4.50 4.23 -15.69
CA PHE A 102 4.36 5.52 -16.38
C PHE A 102 5.28 6.59 -15.80
N ILE A 103 5.42 6.66 -14.48
CA ILE A 103 6.30 7.61 -13.78
C ILE A 103 7.76 7.36 -14.15
N THR A 104 8.21 6.11 -14.16
CA THR A 104 9.58 5.75 -14.58
C THR A 104 9.84 6.11 -16.04
N LYS A 105 8.88 5.86 -16.93
CA LYS A 105 8.96 6.28 -18.33
C LYS A 105 8.98 7.80 -18.48
N LEU A 106 8.15 8.52 -17.73
CA LEU A 106 8.11 9.97 -17.68
C LEU A 106 9.43 10.56 -17.18
N ASN A 107 9.98 10.03 -16.09
CA ASN A 107 11.28 10.44 -15.56
C ASN A 107 12.39 10.24 -16.60
N SER A 108 12.41 9.11 -17.30
CA SER A 108 13.37 8.89 -18.38
C SER A 108 13.19 9.89 -19.53
N GLN A 109 11.94 10.20 -19.91
CA GLN A 109 11.65 11.21 -20.95
C GLN A 109 12.05 12.62 -20.50
N THR A 110 11.82 12.99 -19.24
CA THR A 110 12.23 14.26 -18.65
C THR A 110 13.75 14.38 -18.63
N GLU A 111 14.47 13.32 -18.25
CA GLU A 111 15.94 13.31 -18.26
C GLU A 111 16.50 13.43 -19.69
N GLN A 112 15.86 12.80 -20.67
CA GLN A 112 16.23 12.97 -22.08
C GLN A 112 15.94 14.38 -22.60
N LEU A 113 14.82 14.98 -22.17
CA LEU A 113 14.48 16.38 -22.48
C LEU A 113 15.50 17.33 -21.87
N ASP A 114 15.86 17.14 -20.61
CA ASP A 114 16.84 17.96 -19.90
C ASP A 114 18.20 17.90 -20.61
N LYS A 115 18.67 16.69 -20.96
CA LYS A 115 19.89 16.51 -21.77
C LYS A 115 19.82 17.20 -23.14
N LYS A 116 18.67 17.21 -23.79
CA LYS A 116 18.47 17.94 -25.06
C LYS A 116 18.47 19.46 -24.84
N ILE A 117 17.85 19.94 -23.77
CA ILE A 117 17.84 21.36 -23.39
C ILE A 117 19.25 21.83 -23.06
N SER A 118 20.03 21.06 -22.28
CA SER A 118 21.44 21.38 -22.00
C SER A 118 22.27 21.46 -23.28
N LYS A 119 22.10 20.51 -24.22
CA LYS A 119 22.78 20.54 -25.52
C LYS A 119 22.37 21.74 -26.39
N ILE A 120 21.11 22.18 -26.29
CA ILE A 120 20.65 23.39 -26.98
C ILE A 120 21.25 24.63 -26.32
N SER A 121 21.31 24.68 -24.99
CA SER A 121 21.93 25.78 -24.22
C SER A 121 23.42 25.91 -24.55
N GLU A 122 24.18 24.81 -24.52
CA GLU A 122 25.61 24.82 -24.87
C GLU A 122 25.84 25.29 -26.31
N LYS A 123 25.02 24.85 -27.26
CA LYS A 123 25.11 25.32 -28.65
C LYS A 123 24.72 26.80 -28.78
N GLN A 124 23.79 27.28 -27.96
CA GLN A 124 23.39 28.68 -27.93
C GLN A 124 24.46 29.58 -27.30
N ASP A 125 25.18 29.09 -26.29
CA ASP A 125 26.32 29.79 -25.69
C ASP A 125 27.55 29.83 -26.61
N ALA A 126 27.74 28.79 -27.44
CA ALA A 126 28.80 28.72 -28.44
C ALA A 126 28.48 29.53 -29.72
N MET A 127 27.23 29.94 -29.94
CA MET A 127 26.88 30.84 -31.04
C MET A 127 27.32 32.27 -30.70
N PRO A 128 27.87 33.04 -31.67
CA PRO A 128 28.12 34.46 -31.45
C PRO A 128 26.81 35.13 -31.03
N LYS A 129 26.84 35.88 -29.92
CA LYS A 129 25.64 36.51 -29.36
C LYS A 129 25.01 37.34 -30.46
N THR A 130 23.69 37.27 -30.61
CA THR A 130 23.03 38.01 -31.68
C THR A 130 23.26 39.51 -31.58
N SER A 131 23.60 40.05 -30.39
CA SER A 131 24.08 41.43 -30.23
C SER A 131 25.37 41.71 -30.99
N ASP A 132 26.30 40.76 -31.03
CA ASP A 132 27.60 40.89 -31.69
C ASP A 132 27.41 40.85 -33.21
N ILE A 133 26.55 39.95 -33.71
CA ILE A 133 26.14 39.93 -35.12
C ILE A 133 25.44 41.25 -35.50
N MET A 134 24.52 41.73 -34.66
CA MET A 134 23.79 42.98 -34.88
C MET A 134 24.73 44.20 -34.86
N LYS A 135 25.78 44.16 -34.03
CA LYS A 135 26.83 45.18 -33.95
C LYS A 135 27.67 45.16 -35.21
N THR A 136 28.17 44.01 -35.66
CA THR A 136 28.93 43.88 -36.91
C THR A 136 28.11 44.30 -38.14
N ILE A 137 26.82 43.95 -38.20
CA ILE A 137 25.91 44.39 -39.26
C ILE A 137 25.72 45.92 -39.25
N SER A 138 25.59 46.51 -38.05
CA SER A 138 25.43 47.96 -37.90
C SER A 138 26.71 48.73 -38.24
N GLU A 139 27.87 48.22 -37.85
CA GLU A 139 29.19 48.76 -38.22
C GLU A 139 29.41 48.68 -39.74
N SER A 140 29.12 47.51 -40.34
CA SER A 140 29.22 47.32 -41.79
C SER A 140 28.25 48.24 -42.56
N LYS A 141 27.01 48.41 -42.09
CA LYS A 141 26.05 49.36 -42.67
C LYS A 141 26.57 50.80 -42.62
N GLN A 142 27.22 51.19 -41.52
CA GLN A 142 27.81 52.53 -41.39
C GLN A 142 29.02 52.70 -42.32
N SER A 143 29.89 51.70 -42.44
CA SER A 143 31.01 51.71 -43.39
C SER A 143 30.53 51.80 -44.84
N ILE A 144 29.49 51.05 -45.21
CA ILE A 144 28.87 51.12 -46.54
C ILE A 144 28.33 52.53 -46.80
N LYS A 145 27.63 53.14 -45.82
CA LYS A 145 27.13 54.51 -45.94
C LYS A 145 28.26 55.52 -46.15
N ASN A 146 29.32 55.44 -45.35
CA ASN A 146 30.47 56.34 -45.46
C ASN A 146 31.16 56.20 -46.82
N ASN A 147 31.32 54.97 -47.31
CA ASN A 147 31.88 54.70 -48.63
C ASN A 147 31.00 55.26 -49.75
N SER A 148 29.67 55.14 -49.65
CA SER A 148 28.73 55.77 -50.60
C SER A 148 28.87 57.29 -50.65
N GLU A 149 29.03 57.95 -49.51
CA GLU A 149 29.25 59.40 -49.45
C GLU A 149 30.58 59.80 -50.13
N MET A 150 31.63 59.00 -49.98
CA MET A 150 32.90 59.22 -50.66
C MET A 150 32.77 59.01 -52.18
N ILE A 151 32.05 57.98 -52.62
CA ILE A 151 31.77 57.72 -54.04
C ILE A 151 31.00 58.89 -54.66
N MET A 152 30.01 59.46 -53.96
CA MET A 152 29.30 60.67 -54.42
C MET A 152 30.23 61.88 -54.56
N LYS A 153 31.16 62.09 -53.61
CA LYS A 153 32.16 63.17 -53.73
C LYS A 153 33.11 62.96 -54.90
N ILE A 154 33.49 61.71 -55.18
CA ILE A 154 34.31 61.37 -56.35
C ILE A 154 33.53 61.63 -57.63
N ALA A 155 32.25 61.25 -57.69
CA ALA A 155 31.37 61.52 -58.83
C ALA A 155 31.32 63.03 -59.15
N ASN A 156 31.11 63.87 -58.14
CA ASN A 156 31.07 65.33 -58.30
C ASN A 156 32.41 65.88 -58.82
N ARG A 157 33.54 65.38 -58.29
CA ARG A 157 34.87 65.80 -58.77
C ARG A 157 35.15 65.34 -60.19
N VAL A 158 34.66 64.16 -60.60
CA VAL A 158 34.78 63.66 -61.98
C VAL A 158 33.98 64.57 -62.92
N ASP A 159 32.78 65.00 -62.52
CA ASP A 159 31.97 65.96 -63.28
C ASP A 159 32.66 67.35 -63.36
N GLU A 160 33.22 67.87 -62.25
CA GLU A 160 34.01 69.12 -62.27
C GLU A 160 35.25 69.05 -63.17
N VAL A 161 35.95 67.91 -63.21
CA VAL A 161 37.12 67.70 -64.07
C VAL A 161 36.69 67.65 -65.54
N LYS A 162 35.55 67.01 -65.83
CA LYS A 162 34.94 67.02 -67.18
C LYS A 162 34.65 68.43 -67.65
N ASP A 163 34.03 69.25 -66.80
CA ASP A 163 33.67 70.62 -67.12
C ASP A 163 34.90 71.49 -67.38
N LYS A 164 35.93 71.39 -66.53
CA LYS A 164 37.21 72.11 -66.72
C LYS A 164 37.95 71.71 -68.00
N ILE A 165 37.87 70.45 -68.41
CA ILE A 165 38.46 69.97 -69.67
C ILE A 165 37.69 70.51 -70.89
N ASN A 166 36.37 70.68 -70.77
CA ASN A 166 35.55 71.27 -71.83
C ASN A 166 35.77 72.79 -71.99
N GLU A 167 36.13 73.50 -70.92
CA GLU A 167 36.41 74.94 -70.95
C GLU A 167 37.73 75.33 -71.65
N LYS A 168 38.74 74.45 -71.69
CA LYS A 168 40.05 74.71 -72.33
C LYS A 168 40.46 73.58 -73.30
N PRO A 169 39.95 73.58 -74.54
CA PRO A 169 40.19 72.49 -75.48
C PRO A 169 41.66 72.43 -75.94
N GLY A 170 42.25 71.23 -75.94
CA GLY A 170 43.63 70.96 -76.33
C GLY A 170 43.80 69.65 -77.12
N LYS A 171 44.95 69.44 -77.76
CA LYS A 171 45.25 68.19 -78.50
C LYS A 171 45.25 67.01 -77.52
N GLY A 172 44.32 66.06 -77.68
CA GLY A 172 44.14 64.87 -76.82
C GLY A 172 42.85 64.84 -75.98
N GLN A 173 42.04 65.91 -76.02
CA GLN A 173 40.80 66.04 -75.24
C GLN A 173 39.81 64.87 -75.42
N ASN A 174 39.61 64.40 -76.66
CA ASN A 174 38.61 63.36 -76.94
C ASN A 174 38.90 62.02 -76.22
N GLU A 175 40.16 61.69 -75.98
CA GLU A 175 40.53 60.44 -75.29
C GLU A 175 40.32 60.56 -73.77
N ILE A 176 40.68 61.72 -73.20
CA ILE A 176 40.49 62.01 -71.78
C ILE A 176 38.98 62.09 -71.45
N THR A 177 38.18 62.72 -72.31
CA THR A 177 36.72 62.79 -72.13
C THR A 177 36.08 61.40 -72.19
N LYS A 178 36.55 60.49 -73.05
CA LYS A 178 36.07 59.09 -73.09
C LYS A 178 36.39 58.34 -71.80
N GLN A 179 37.62 58.45 -71.29
CA GLN A 179 38.03 57.82 -70.04
C GLN A 179 37.26 58.37 -68.83
N ILE A 180 36.92 59.66 -68.84
CA ILE A 180 36.07 60.30 -67.83
C ILE A 180 34.64 59.77 -67.89
N GLU A 181 34.08 59.57 -69.09
CA GLU A 181 32.73 59.02 -69.22
C GLU A 181 32.67 57.55 -68.79
N GLU A 182 33.69 56.76 -69.13
CA GLU A 182 33.82 55.38 -68.65
C GLU A 182 33.95 55.31 -67.12
N LEU A 183 34.77 56.21 -66.53
CA LEU A 183 34.89 56.33 -65.09
C LEU A 183 33.55 56.73 -64.43
N ARG A 184 32.78 57.62 -65.08
CA ARG A 184 31.46 58.06 -64.61
C ARG A 184 30.44 56.93 -64.60
N GLU A 185 30.38 56.12 -65.65
CA GLU A 185 29.49 54.95 -65.71
C GLU A 185 29.91 53.88 -64.69
N ASN A 186 31.22 53.66 -64.49
CA ASN A 186 31.71 52.78 -63.44
C ASN A 186 31.33 53.26 -62.03
N ILE A 187 31.46 54.56 -61.75
CA ILE A 187 31.04 55.17 -60.48
C ILE A 187 29.53 55.00 -60.27
N LYS A 188 28.73 55.21 -61.32
CA LYS A 188 27.27 55.05 -61.27
C LYS A 188 26.86 53.61 -60.99
N SER A 189 27.53 52.64 -61.62
CA SER A 189 27.35 51.20 -61.38
C SER A 189 27.75 50.80 -59.95
N ILE A 190 28.84 51.34 -59.41
CA ILE A 190 29.26 51.08 -58.03
C ILE A 190 28.26 51.71 -57.05
N SER A 191 27.79 52.93 -57.31
CA SER A 191 26.83 53.63 -56.45
C SER A 191 25.49 52.91 -56.39
N SER A 192 24.98 52.38 -57.52
CA SER A 192 23.72 51.62 -57.53
C SER A 192 23.86 50.32 -56.74
N ARG A 193 24.92 49.54 -56.99
CA ARG A 193 25.20 48.30 -56.25
C ARG A 193 25.37 48.55 -54.75
N THR A 194 25.97 49.66 -54.36
CA THR A 194 26.15 50.01 -52.93
C THR A 194 24.81 50.37 -52.27
N GLY A 195 23.90 51.00 -53.01
CA GLY A 195 22.52 51.26 -52.58
C GLY A 195 21.74 49.96 -52.34
N ASP A 196 21.84 49.01 -53.28
CA ASP A 196 21.17 47.70 -53.17
C ASP A 196 21.68 46.90 -51.97
N ILE A 197 23.00 46.84 -51.76
CA ILE A 197 23.60 46.18 -50.58
C ILE A 197 23.13 46.83 -49.27
N GLY A 198 22.99 48.15 -49.22
CA GLY A 198 22.46 48.86 -48.05
C GLY A 198 21.00 48.49 -47.72
N LYS A 199 20.20 48.19 -48.74
CA LYS A 199 18.81 47.72 -48.59
C LYS A 199 18.77 46.28 -48.09
N ASP A 200 19.56 45.38 -48.70
CA ASP A 200 19.65 43.98 -48.28
C ASP A 200 20.13 43.84 -46.82
N MET A 201 21.12 44.64 -46.42
CA MET A 201 21.62 44.66 -45.04
C MET A 201 20.57 45.17 -44.04
N SER A 202 19.69 46.06 -44.48
CA SER A 202 18.58 46.54 -43.64
C SER A 202 17.48 45.48 -43.49
N ASN A 203 17.19 44.73 -44.56
CA ASN A 203 16.25 43.61 -44.50
C ASN A 203 16.78 42.50 -43.59
N LEU A 204 18.05 42.11 -43.72
CA LEU A 204 18.70 41.13 -42.84
C LEU A 204 18.67 41.58 -41.37
N LYS A 205 18.95 42.86 -41.11
CA LYS A 205 18.85 43.43 -39.75
C LYS A 205 17.45 43.28 -39.16
N ASN A 206 16.42 43.51 -39.96
CA ASN A 206 15.02 43.42 -39.53
C ASN A 206 14.57 41.97 -39.34
N GLU A 207 14.93 41.06 -40.25
CA GLU A 207 14.60 39.64 -40.15
C GLU A 207 15.28 38.97 -38.94
N ILE A 208 16.57 39.25 -38.72
CA ILE A 208 17.31 38.76 -37.54
C ILE A 208 16.73 39.36 -36.27
N GLY A 209 16.39 40.66 -36.26
CA GLY A 209 15.72 41.30 -35.13
C GLY A 209 14.35 40.69 -34.81
N GLY A 210 13.59 40.29 -35.84
CA GLY A 210 12.30 39.60 -35.71
C GLY A 210 12.43 38.18 -35.15
N LEU A 211 13.45 37.43 -35.58
CA LEU A 211 13.77 36.09 -35.06
C LEU A 211 14.15 36.10 -33.57
N VAL A 212 14.97 37.06 -33.15
CA VAL A 212 15.38 37.24 -31.74
C VAL A 212 14.22 37.63 -30.84
N SER A 213 13.26 38.38 -31.37
CA SER A 213 12.11 38.85 -30.61
C SER A 213 11.01 37.79 -30.46
N SER A 214 11.15 36.60 -31.06
CA SER A 214 10.15 35.53 -30.99
C SER A 214 10.36 34.62 -29.76
N PRO A 215 9.56 34.74 -28.68
CA PRO A 215 9.86 34.10 -27.40
C PRO A 215 9.10 32.78 -27.23
N LYS A 216 8.97 31.95 -28.28
CA LYS A 216 7.93 30.89 -28.29
C LYS A 216 8.34 29.54 -27.71
N ILE A 217 9.60 29.11 -27.78
CA ILE A 217 9.90 27.70 -27.43
C ILE A 217 10.22 27.52 -25.94
N SER A 218 11.04 28.41 -25.36
CA SER A 218 11.43 28.32 -23.94
C SER A 218 10.26 28.60 -22.98
N SER A 219 9.40 29.59 -23.29
CA SER A 219 8.25 29.94 -22.46
C SER A 219 7.16 28.85 -22.47
N LEU A 220 6.84 28.30 -23.65
CA LEU A 220 5.85 27.21 -23.78
C LEU A 220 6.31 25.93 -23.07
N ILE A 221 7.60 25.59 -23.13
CA ILE A 221 8.15 24.44 -22.41
C ILE A 221 8.17 24.70 -20.90
N GLY A 222 8.55 25.90 -20.47
CA GLY A 222 8.58 26.29 -19.06
C GLY A 222 7.21 26.26 -18.39
N ASP A 223 6.18 26.80 -19.04
CA ASP A 223 4.82 26.80 -18.50
C ASP A 223 4.19 25.40 -18.53
N GLY A 224 4.40 24.63 -19.60
CA GLY A 224 3.94 23.24 -19.67
C GLY A 224 4.57 22.36 -18.57
N MET A 225 5.85 22.55 -18.28
CA MET A 225 6.57 21.82 -17.23
C MET A 225 6.10 22.21 -15.82
N LYS A 226 5.72 23.47 -15.60
CA LYS A 226 5.12 23.92 -14.33
C LYS A 226 3.75 23.28 -14.11
N THR A 227 2.87 23.31 -15.10
CA THR A 227 1.55 22.67 -15.02
C THR A 227 1.68 21.18 -14.74
N PHE A 228 2.59 20.50 -15.44
CA PHE A 228 2.84 19.08 -15.23
C PHE A 228 3.37 18.75 -13.83
N LYS A 229 4.28 19.58 -13.29
CA LYS A 229 4.79 19.44 -11.91
C LYS A 229 3.66 19.59 -10.89
N SER A 230 2.80 20.58 -11.05
CA SER A 230 1.65 20.82 -10.15
C SER A 230 0.66 19.65 -10.16
N GLU A 231 0.34 19.07 -11.33
CA GLU A 231 -0.55 17.89 -11.41
C GLU A 231 0.04 16.65 -10.73
N ILE A 232 1.37 16.43 -10.83
CA ILE A 232 2.04 15.34 -10.12
C ILE A 232 2.01 15.57 -8.62
N GLU A 233 2.31 16.79 -8.15
CA GLU A 233 2.28 17.14 -6.73
C GLU A 233 0.87 16.94 -6.14
N GLU A 234 -0.17 17.32 -6.86
CA GLU A 234 -1.57 17.09 -6.46
C GLU A 234 -1.91 15.59 -6.37
N LYS A 235 -1.53 14.79 -7.38
CA LYS A 235 -1.74 13.33 -7.36
C LYS A 235 -1.00 12.65 -6.22
N ILE A 236 0.24 13.06 -5.92
CA ILE A 236 1.01 12.55 -4.79
C ILE A 236 0.34 12.91 -3.46
N SER A 237 -0.15 14.15 -3.33
CA SER A 237 -0.90 14.60 -2.14
C SER A 237 -2.16 13.76 -1.92
N ASN A 238 -2.93 13.51 -2.98
CA ASN A 238 -4.14 12.67 -2.90
C ASN A 238 -3.83 11.23 -2.48
N ILE A 239 -2.75 10.63 -3.00
CA ILE A 239 -2.30 9.29 -2.58
C ILE A 239 -1.87 9.30 -1.11
N SER A 240 -1.10 10.31 -0.69
CA SER A 240 -0.66 10.47 0.70
C SER A 240 -1.84 10.55 1.67
N ASN A 241 -2.89 11.30 1.32
CA ASN A 241 -4.12 11.39 2.11
C ASN A 241 -4.86 10.05 2.21
N MET A 242 -4.88 9.23 1.15
CA MET A 242 -5.47 7.88 1.20
C MET A 242 -4.66 6.95 2.10
N ILE A 243 -3.33 7.01 2.05
CA ILE A 243 -2.44 6.21 2.92
C ILE A 243 -2.67 6.56 4.39
N ASN A 244 -2.64 7.86 4.73
CA ASN A 244 -2.88 8.30 6.11
C ASN A 244 -4.26 7.84 6.64
N ARG A 245 -5.28 7.88 5.79
CA ARG A 245 -6.63 7.39 6.15
C ARG A 245 -6.65 5.87 6.34
N SER A 246 -5.90 5.13 5.54
CA SER A 246 -5.73 3.68 5.68
C SER A 246 -5.05 3.32 7.00
N ASP A 247 -3.95 4.01 7.34
CA ASP A 247 -3.23 3.80 8.60
C ASP A 247 -4.10 4.12 9.81
N GLN A 248 -4.91 5.18 9.72
CA GLN A 248 -5.88 5.52 10.76
C GLN A 248 -6.94 4.43 10.94
N LEU A 249 -7.50 3.90 9.85
CA LEU A 249 -8.48 2.82 9.91
C LEU A 249 -7.90 1.52 10.51
N ALA A 250 -6.66 1.18 10.16
CA ALA A 250 -5.95 0.05 10.74
C ALA A 250 -5.75 0.25 12.25
N SER A 251 -5.29 1.43 12.67
CA SER A 251 -5.11 1.77 14.08
C SER A 251 -6.43 1.71 14.88
N GLU A 252 -7.52 2.23 14.32
CA GLU A 252 -8.85 2.14 14.93
C GLU A 252 -9.36 0.69 15.07
N PHE A 253 -9.05 -0.16 14.09
CA PHE A 253 -9.37 -1.59 14.15
C PHE A 253 -8.62 -2.29 15.30
N HIS A 254 -7.31 -2.03 15.46
CA HIS A 254 -6.52 -2.55 16.57
C HIS A 254 -7.08 -2.10 17.93
N GLN A 255 -7.35 -0.80 18.09
CA GLN A 255 -7.91 -0.27 19.35
C GLN A 255 -9.28 -0.89 19.71
N LYS A 256 -10.15 -1.08 18.72
CA LYS A 256 -11.46 -1.72 18.95
C LYS A 256 -11.29 -3.20 19.29
N THR A 257 -10.36 -3.89 18.63
CA THR A 257 -10.03 -5.29 18.89
C THR A 257 -9.54 -5.46 20.33
N ASP A 258 -8.62 -4.61 20.79
CA ASP A 258 -8.12 -4.65 22.17
C ASP A 258 -9.21 -4.38 23.20
N LYS A 259 -10.13 -3.44 22.93
CA LYS A 259 -11.29 -3.19 23.80
C LYS A 259 -12.20 -4.42 23.91
N VAL A 260 -12.52 -5.05 22.79
CA VAL A 260 -13.37 -6.26 22.78
C VAL A 260 -12.69 -7.40 23.53
N ILE A 261 -11.38 -7.58 23.36
CA ILE A 261 -10.61 -8.60 24.07
C ILE A 261 -10.60 -8.33 25.58
N HIS A 262 -10.46 -7.06 25.99
CA HIS A 262 -10.53 -6.68 27.39
C HIS A 262 -11.91 -6.96 28.00
N GLU A 263 -12.98 -6.63 27.29
CA GLU A 263 -14.35 -6.93 27.72
C GLU A 263 -14.57 -8.45 27.84
N LEU A 264 -14.10 -9.26 26.88
CA LEU A 264 -14.17 -10.72 26.93
C LEU A 264 -13.40 -11.31 28.13
N GLN A 265 -12.22 -10.77 28.44
CA GLN A 265 -11.45 -11.18 29.62
C GLN A 265 -12.16 -10.82 30.93
N GLY A 266 -12.91 -9.73 30.97
CA GLY A 266 -13.73 -9.33 32.12
C GLY A 266 -14.88 -10.29 32.44
N VAL A 267 -15.34 -11.07 31.47
CA VAL A 267 -16.44 -12.05 31.61
C VAL A 267 -15.97 -13.40 32.18
N LYS A 268 -14.64 -13.63 32.26
CA LYS A 268 -13.95 -14.87 32.69
C LYS A 268 -14.27 -15.34 34.12
N GLY A 269 -14.97 -14.53 34.93
CA GLY A 269 -15.27 -14.82 36.35
C GLY A 269 -16.75 -15.01 36.71
N VAL A 270 -17.69 -14.85 35.77
CA VAL A 270 -19.14 -14.75 36.08
C VAL A 270 -19.99 -15.78 35.34
N THR A 271 -19.40 -16.61 34.47
CA THR A 271 -20.12 -17.51 33.54
C THR A 271 -19.71 -18.99 33.68
N ASN A 272 -20.47 -19.92 33.08
CA ASN A 272 -20.16 -21.36 33.12
C ASN A 272 -19.05 -21.74 32.11
N LYS A 273 -18.42 -22.91 32.29
CA LYS A 273 -17.27 -23.39 31.47
C LYS A 273 -17.51 -23.27 29.95
N ALA A 274 -18.70 -23.66 29.47
CA ALA A 274 -19.05 -23.56 28.05
C ALA A 274 -19.07 -22.12 27.51
N SER A 275 -19.49 -21.14 28.31
CA SER A 275 -19.45 -19.72 27.93
C SER A 275 -18.03 -19.15 27.97
N ASP A 276 -17.20 -19.60 28.94
CA ASP A 276 -15.80 -19.20 29.04
C ASP A 276 -14.98 -19.74 27.85
N ASP A 277 -15.24 -20.98 27.43
CA ASP A 277 -14.58 -21.60 26.28
C ASP A 277 -14.99 -20.91 24.97
N ALA A 278 -16.27 -20.57 24.79
CA ALA A 278 -16.72 -19.78 23.62
C ALA A 278 -16.08 -18.38 23.57
N SER A 279 -15.92 -17.69 24.71
CA SER A 279 -15.21 -16.41 24.76
C SER A 279 -13.72 -16.53 24.42
N LYS A 280 -13.06 -17.62 24.83
CA LYS A 280 -11.67 -17.94 24.46
C LYS A 280 -11.53 -18.22 22.96
N GLU A 281 -12.45 -18.95 22.35
CA GLU A 281 -12.48 -19.19 20.90
C GLU A 281 -12.61 -17.88 20.12
N VAL A 282 -13.53 -17.00 20.53
CA VAL A 282 -13.70 -15.68 19.91
C VAL A 282 -12.43 -14.83 20.07
N MET A 283 -11.79 -14.86 21.24
CA MET A 283 -10.52 -14.17 21.47
C MET A 283 -9.40 -14.73 20.58
N ALA A 284 -9.34 -16.05 20.38
CA ALA A 284 -8.37 -16.70 19.49
C ALA A 284 -8.53 -16.22 18.04
N ILE A 285 -9.77 -16.15 17.53
CA ILE A 285 -10.06 -15.67 16.18
C ILE A 285 -9.68 -14.19 16.02
N LEU A 286 -10.01 -13.36 17.01
CA LEU A 286 -9.67 -11.93 16.97
C LEU A 286 -8.16 -11.69 16.95
N LYS A 287 -7.41 -12.38 17.83
CA LYS A 287 -5.94 -12.29 17.84
C LYS A 287 -5.29 -12.86 16.60
N LEU A 288 -5.86 -13.91 16.01
CA LEU A 288 -5.42 -14.45 14.71
C LEU A 288 -5.61 -13.42 13.58
N ASN A 289 -6.77 -12.76 13.51
CA ASN A 289 -7.05 -11.74 12.51
C ASN A 289 -6.13 -10.52 12.66
N GLU A 290 -5.92 -10.07 13.90
CA GLU A 290 -4.97 -8.99 14.21
C GLU A 290 -3.55 -9.32 13.72
N TYR A 291 -3.08 -10.52 14.04
CA TYR A 291 -1.77 -11.01 13.61
C TYR A 291 -1.64 -11.06 12.08
N GLN A 292 -2.63 -11.65 11.39
CA GLN A 292 -2.60 -11.77 9.93
C GLN A 292 -2.59 -10.39 9.25
N SER A 293 -3.34 -9.43 9.79
CA SER A 293 -3.32 -8.04 9.33
C SER A 293 -1.94 -7.41 9.51
N SER A 294 -1.34 -7.55 10.70
CA SER A 294 -0.02 -7.00 11.01
C SER A 294 1.08 -7.55 10.10
N ILE A 295 1.13 -8.87 9.91
CA ILE A 295 2.10 -9.53 9.02
C ILE A 295 1.90 -9.10 7.56
N ARG A 296 0.65 -8.97 7.09
CA ARG A 296 0.37 -8.51 5.72
C ARG A 296 0.84 -7.07 5.52
N MET A 297 0.54 -6.18 6.46
CA MET A 297 0.94 -4.77 6.39
C MET A 297 2.47 -4.62 6.36
N GLN A 298 3.19 -5.35 7.21
CA GLN A 298 4.65 -5.36 7.20
C GLN A 298 5.20 -5.93 5.88
N ALA A 299 4.58 -7.01 5.37
CA ALA A 299 4.99 -7.66 4.12
C ALA A 299 4.68 -6.85 2.85
N GLU A 300 3.85 -5.82 2.93
CA GLU A 300 3.57 -4.92 1.81
C GLU A 300 4.61 -3.80 1.68
N SER A 301 5.47 -3.61 2.68
CA SER A 301 6.55 -2.62 2.61
C SER A 301 7.52 -2.92 1.46
N LYS A 302 7.93 -1.87 0.74
CA LYS A 302 8.98 -1.94 -0.29
C LYS A 302 10.37 -2.03 0.32
N TYR A 303 10.57 -1.50 1.52
CA TYR A 303 11.84 -1.48 2.24
C TYR A 303 11.65 -2.01 3.64
N GLY A 304 12.57 -2.82 4.11
CA GLY A 304 12.59 -3.34 5.47
C GLY A 304 13.99 -3.81 5.80
N ASP A 305 14.25 -3.97 7.09
CA ASP A 305 15.53 -4.43 7.58
C ASP A 305 15.39 -5.72 8.39
N ILE A 306 16.51 -6.17 8.94
CA ILE A 306 16.56 -7.40 9.72
C ILE A 306 15.73 -7.32 11.02
N LYS A 307 15.50 -6.12 11.57
CA LYS A 307 14.67 -5.93 12.76
C LYS A 307 13.19 -6.09 12.44
N ASP A 308 12.78 -5.72 11.23
CA ASP A 308 11.41 -5.98 10.78
C ASP A 308 11.15 -7.49 10.70
N VAL A 309 12.12 -8.27 10.20
CA VAL A 309 12.05 -9.75 10.22
C VAL A 309 11.99 -10.30 11.64
N GLU A 310 12.81 -9.78 12.56
CA GLU A 310 12.79 -10.15 13.97
C GLU A 310 11.42 -9.88 14.61
N LYS A 311 10.84 -8.70 14.33
CA LYS A 311 9.50 -8.35 14.80
C LYS A 311 8.43 -9.30 14.28
N MET A 312 8.47 -9.66 12.99
CA MET A 312 7.54 -10.64 12.41
C MET A 312 7.69 -12.02 13.08
N ALA A 313 8.92 -12.44 13.38
CA ALA A 313 9.19 -13.71 14.06
C ALA A 313 8.69 -13.72 15.52
N ILE A 314 8.89 -12.63 16.26
CA ILE A 314 8.37 -12.44 17.62
C ILE A 314 6.85 -12.50 17.62
N GLN A 315 6.18 -11.72 16.76
CA GLN A 315 4.72 -11.71 16.65
C GLN A 315 4.15 -13.10 16.33
N THR A 316 4.84 -13.87 15.49
CA THR A 316 4.45 -15.24 15.15
C THR A 316 4.55 -16.15 16.36
N THR A 317 5.64 -16.04 17.11
CA THR A 317 5.88 -16.81 18.35
C THR A 317 4.85 -16.49 19.44
N GLU A 318 4.53 -15.21 19.63
CA GLU A 318 3.51 -14.75 20.56
C GLU A 318 2.13 -15.34 20.23
N LEU A 319 1.76 -15.38 18.95
CA LEU A 319 0.48 -15.97 18.52
C LEU A 319 0.45 -17.48 18.80
N ILE A 320 1.53 -18.20 18.49
CA ILE A 320 1.63 -19.64 18.75
C ILE A 320 1.46 -19.92 20.24
N ASN A 321 2.20 -19.21 21.09
CA ASN A 321 2.12 -19.35 22.55
C ASN A 321 0.72 -19.04 23.10
N LEU A 322 0.02 -18.07 22.49
CA LEU A 322 -1.37 -17.77 22.85
C LEU A 322 -2.29 -18.95 22.53
N PHE A 323 -2.21 -19.52 21.33
CA PHE A 323 -3.05 -20.64 20.91
C PHE A 323 -2.75 -21.92 21.70
N ASP A 324 -1.48 -22.17 22.03
CA ASP A 324 -1.08 -23.30 22.88
C ASP A 324 -1.64 -23.14 24.30
N ARG A 325 -1.58 -21.93 24.87
CA ARG A 325 -2.20 -21.65 26.18
C ARG A 325 -3.71 -21.84 26.15
N LEU A 326 -4.38 -21.33 25.11
CA LEU A 326 -5.83 -21.48 24.97
C LEU A 326 -6.24 -22.95 24.81
N SER A 327 -5.48 -23.74 24.05
CA SER A 327 -5.69 -25.18 23.91
C SER A 327 -5.57 -25.94 25.24
N ILE A 328 -4.64 -25.52 26.11
CA ILE A 328 -4.52 -26.12 27.45
C ILE A 328 -5.71 -25.69 28.34
N GLU A 329 -6.14 -24.44 28.25
CA GLU A 329 -7.23 -23.88 29.07
C GLU A 329 -8.62 -24.42 28.71
N THR A 330 -8.86 -24.81 27.44
CA THR A 330 -10.17 -25.33 26.99
C THR A 330 -10.27 -26.85 27.01
N GLU A 331 -9.19 -27.59 27.34
CA GLU A 331 -9.08 -29.06 27.19
C GLU A 331 -9.31 -29.57 25.73
N ASP A 332 -9.62 -28.66 24.81
CA ASP A 332 -9.78 -28.91 23.39
C ASP A 332 -8.48 -28.56 22.67
N LYS A 333 -8.07 -29.42 21.73
CA LYS A 333 -6.95 -29.13 20.83
C LYS A 333 -7.39 -28.06 19.83
N ILE A 334 -7.18 -26.80 20.17
CA ILE A 334 -7.28 -25.66 19.25
C ILE A 334 -5.86 -25.16 18.92
N PRO A 335 -4.95 -25.99 18.38
CA PRO A 335 -3.64 -25.51 18.01
C PRO A 335 -3.77 -24.51 16.86
N LEU A 336 -2.86 -23.54 16.80
CA LEU A 336 -2.77 -22.65 15.65
C LEU A 336 -2.64 -23.50 14.36
N PRO A 337 -3.53 -23.33 13.35
CA PRO A 337 -3.50 -24.15 12.15
C PRO A 337 -2.14 -24.12 11.45
N ASN A 338 -1.67 -25.27 11.00
CA ASN A 338 -0.36 -25.42 10.35
C ASN A 338 -0.24 -24.57 9.08
N GLU A 339 -1.36 -24.29 8.42
CA GLU A 339 -1.45 -23.42 7.26
C GLU A 339 -1.07 -21.99 7.62
N VAL A 340 -1.46 -21.51 8.81
CA VAL A 340 -1.13 -20.16 9.29
C VAL A 340 0.36 -20.07 9.61
N ARG A 341 0.93 -21.08 10.26
CA ARG A 341 2.38 -21.15 10.55
C ARG A 341 3.20 -21.15 9.26
N ARG A 342 2.81 -21.99 8.29
CA ARG A 342 3.45 -22.06 6.96
C ARG A 342 3.30 -20.76 6.17
N TRP A 343 2.12 -20.14 6.23
CA TRP A 343 1.87 -18.85 5.59
C TRP A 343 2.76 -17.76 6.17
N ALA A 344 2.88 -17.68 7.50
CA ALA A 344 3.68 -16.69 8.21
C ALA A 344 5.17 -16.78 7.86
N VAL A 345 5.76 -17.96 8.04
CA VAL A 345 7.18 -18.20 7.72
C VAL A 345 7.44 -17.98 6.23
N GLY A 346 6.52 -18.41 5.38
CA GLY A 346 6.59 -18.12 3.95
C GLY A 346 6.57 -16.63 3.63
N LYS A 347 5.74 -15.84 4.33
CA LYS A 347 5.69 -14.38 4.16
C LYS A 347 6.98 -13.70 4.60
N ILE A 348 7.60 -14.16 5.68
CA ILE A 348 8.89 -13.64 6.15
C ILE A 348 9.97 -13.86 5.07
N PHE A 349 10.03 -15.04 4.45
CA PHE A 349 10.98 -15.27 3.36
C PHE A 349 10.69 -14.43 2.11
N ASP A 350 9.42 -14.22 1.75
CA ASP A 350 9.05 -13.33 0.65
C ASP A 350 9.49 -11.87 0.91
N CYS A 351 9.48 -11.43 2.18
CA CYS A 351 9.97 -10.10 2.58
C CYS A 351 11.48 -10.04 2.51
N ALA A 352 12.16 -11.07 3.02
CA ALA A 352 13.61 -11.17 2.99
C ALA A 352 14.16 -11.16 1.55
N ASP A 353 13.49 -11.82 0.61
CA ASP A 353 13.81 -11.74 -0.82
C ASP A 353 13.72 -10.30 -1.34
N ARG A 354 12.57 -9.66 -1.10
CA ARG A 354 12.29 -8.29 -1.56
C ARG A 354 13.27 -7.27 -0.98
N TRP A 355 13.68 -7.45 0.27
CA TRP A 355 14.60 -6.55 0.97
C TRP A 355 16.06 -6.98 0.82
N GLU A 356 16.34 -7.99 -0.02
CA GLU A 356 17.67 -8.50 -0.33
C GLU A 356 18.47 -8.91 0.92
N LEU A 357 17.79 -9.49 1.92
CA LEU A 357 18.40 -9.92 3.17
C LEU A 357 19.13 -11.26 3.00
N ARG A 358 20.22 -11.45 3.77
CA ARG A 358 21.01 -12.69 3.72
C ARG A 358 20.25 -13.83 4.39
N PHE A 359 20.19 -14.97 3.70
CA PHE A 359 19.52 -16.18 4.19
C PHE A 359 19.95 -16.57 5.61
N SER A 360 21.26 -16.61 5.88
CA SER A 360 21.79 -17.04 7.18
C SER A 360 21.32 -16.16 8.34
N GLU A 361 21.15 -14.85 8.13
CA GLU A 361 20.67 -13.92 9.16
C GLU A 361 19.17 -14.12 9.43
N VAL A 362 18.39 -14.24 8.35
CA VAL A 362 16.94 -14.47 8.43
C VAL A 362 16.66 -15.83 9.07
N PHE A 363 17.41 -16.86 8.67
CA PHE A 363 17.26 -18.22 9.18
C PHE A 363 17.70 -18.33 10.65
N GLY A 364 18.76 -17.63 11.05
CA GLY A 364 19.18 -17.52 12.45
C GLY A 364 18.08 -16.93 13.32
N ILE A 365 17.52 -15.78 12.93
CA ILE A 365 16.43 -15.13 13.68
C ILE A 365 15.20 -16.01 13.80
N LEU A 366 14.82 -16.67 12.71
CA LEU A 366 13.70 -17.60 12.72
C LEU A 366 13.98 -18.77 13.67
N THR A 367 15.20 -19.30 13.67
CA THR A 367 15.59 -20.44 14.52
C THR A 367 15.61 -20.07 15.99
N ASP A 368 16.12 -18.86 16.31
CA ASP A 368 16.20 -18.37 17.68
C ASP A 368 14.81 -18.05 18.27
N ASN A 369 13.88 -17.55 17.46
CA ASN A 369 12.55 -17.15 17.93
C ASN A 369 11.52 -18.29 17.88
N LEU A 370 11.44 -19.03 16.77
CA LEU A 370 10.41 -20.05 16.55
C LEU A 370 10.83 -21.45 16.96
N GLY A 371 12.15 -21.71 17.05
CA GLY A 371 12.69 -23.03 17.33
C GLY A 371 12.70 -23.98 16.12
N ARG A 372 13.53 -25.03 16.23
CA ARG A 372 13.82 -25.97 15.13
C ARG A 372 12.61 -26.81 14.73
N ASP A 373 11.85 -27.29 15.70
CA ASP A 373 10.71 -28.18 15.44
C ASP A 373 9.59 -27.46 14.68
N LEU A 374 9.31 -26.21 15.05
CA LEU A 374 8.27 -25.44 14.38
C LEU A 374 8.69 -25.03 12.97
N LEU A 375 9.94 -24.64 12.78
CA LEU A 375 10.48 -24.33 11.46
C LEU A 375 10.46 -25.54 10.54
N LYS A 376 10.76 -26.73 11.06
CA LYS A 376 10.71 -27.97 10.28
C LYS A 376 9.32 -28.21 9.68
N GLU A 377 8.26 -27.87 10.40
CA GLU A 377 6.88 -28.01 9.93
C GLU A 377 6.38 -26.81 9.09
N ALA A 378 6.92 -25.61 9.34
CA ALA A 378 6.48 -24.37 8.73
C ALA A 378 7.22 -24.00 7.43
N ILE A 379 8.45 -24.47 7.23
CA ILE A 379 9.27 -24.13 6.06
C ILE A 379 8.79 -24.86 4.81
N ARG A 380 8.72 -24.13 3.70
CA ARG A 380 8.49 -24.68 2.36
C ARG A 380 9.81 -24.73 1.60
N ILE A 381 10.42 -25.91 1.53
CA ILE A 381 11.69 -26.13 0.82
C ILE A 381 11.70 -25.60 -0.63
N PRO A 382 10.62 -25.77 -1.44
CA PRO A 382 10.59 -25.18 -2.79
C PRO A 382 10.72 -23.66 -2.78
N GLN A 383 10.06 -22.98 -1.84
CA GLN A 383 10.12 -21.52 -1.72
C GLN A 383 11.53 -21.05 -1.37
N VAL A 384 12.18 -21.68 -0.39
CA VAL A 384 13.55 -21.33 0.00
C VAL A 384 14.53 -21.57 -1.16
N ARG A 385 14.37 -22.69 -1.88
CA ARG A 385 15.19 -22.98 -3.06
C ARG A 385 15.04 -21.89 -4.13
N ASP A 386 13.82 -21.47 -4.40
CA ASP A 386 13.53 -20.53 -5.48
C ASP A 386 14.01 -19.11 -5.12
N ILE A 387 14.01 -18.74 -3.84
CA ILE A 387 14.47 -17.43 -3.35
C ILE A 387 16.00 -17.39 -3.12
N PHE A 388 16.52 -18.34 -2.34
CA PHE A 388 17.90 -18.30 -1.82
C PHE A 388 18.82 -19.35 -2.46
N GLY A 389 18.30 -20.22 -3.32
CA GLY A 389 19.08 -21.22 -4.04
C GLY A 389 19.33 -22.52 -3.25
N ILE A 390 20.04 -23.46 -3.89
CA ILE A 390 20.24 -24.82 -3.36
C ILE A 390 21.07 -24.87 -2.07
N ARG A 391 22.00 -23.93 -1.87
CA ARG A 391 22.86 -23.88 -0.68
C ARG A 391 22.07 -23.61 0.60
N ALA A 392 21.08 -22.72 0.53
CA ALA A 392 20.18 -22.45 1.65
C ALA A 392 19.33 -23.68 2.01
N VAL A 393 18.94 -24.48 1.00
CA VAL A 393 18.22 -25.74 1.24
C VAL A 393 19.11 -26.76 1.96
N ASP A 394 20.38 -26.86 1.58
CA ASP A 394 21.34 -27.75 2.23
C ASP A 394 21.60 -27.33 3.69
N GLU A 395 21.69 -26.03 3.96
CA GLU A 395 21.80 -25.46 5.30
C GLU A 395 20.58 -25.82 6.17
N ILE A 396 19.36 -25.65 5.65
CA ILE A 396 18.13 -26.05 6.34
C ILE A 396 18.10 -27.55 6.62
N ARG A 397 18.46 -28.39 5.64
CA ARG A 397 18.47 -29.85 5.79
C ARG A 397 19.45 -30.29 6.88
N ASN A 398 20.63 -29.68 6.92
CA ASN A 398 21.65 -29.96 7.91
C ASN A 398 21.25 -29.47 9.31
N GLU A 399 20.70 -28.26 9.45
CA GLU A 399 20.36 -27.70 10.75
C GLU A 399 19.05 -28.22 11.36
N LEU A 400 18.04 -28.51 10.53
CA LEU A 400 16.74 -29.02 10.98
C LEU A 400 16.63 -30.55 10.88
N ASN A 401 17.70 -31.24 10.47
CA ASN A 401 17.73 -32.69 10.30
C ASN A 401 16.56 -33.19 9.43
N ILE A 402 16.38 -32.56 8.27
CA ILE A 402 15.33 -32.88 7.29
C ILE A 402 15.98 -33.72 6.20
N SER A 403 15.54 -34.97 6.06
CA SER A 403 16.10 -35.93 5.11
C SER A 403 15.74 -35.62 3.66
#